data_AF-A0A2P5DWA1-F1
#
_entry.id   AF-A0A2P5DWA1-F1
#
_cell.length_a   1.000
_cell.length_b   1.000
_cell.length_c   1.000
_cell.angle_alpha   90.00
_cell.angle_beta   90.00
_cell.angle_gamma   90.00
#
_symmetry.space_group_name_H-M   'P 1'
#
loop_
_entity.id
_entity.type
_entity.pdbx_description
1 polymer ?
#
loop_
_entity_poly.entity_id
_entity_poly.type
_entity_poly.pdbx_seq_one_letter_code
_entity_poly.pdbx_strand_id
1 'polypeptide(L)'
;LCRRAGNGLSIQAFHDQWLPKPSSFKSITPAFDDKFCVSDLTDSPGTWNYAFIKHLFLRLDWNDILAIPLSIGPTPDSLVWHFDKFREYSVKSGYCDALNNHFTLSSSTNIELQR
;
A
#
# COMPACT_ATOMS: atom_id res chain seq x y z
N LEU A 1 -6.77 -2.70 0.01
CA LEU A 1 -5.92 -3.10 1.16
C LEU A 1 -4.60 -3.56 0.58
N CYS A 2 -3.44 -3.02 1.00
CA CYS A 2 -2.15 -3.53 0.54
C CYS A 2 -1.65 -4.62 1.49
N ARG A 3 -1.03 -5.67 0.97
CA ARG A 3 -0.38 -6.70 1.79
C ARG A 3 1.03 -6.25 2.14
N ARG A 4 1.40 -6.38 3.41
CA ARG A 4 2.78 -6.22 3.88
C ARG A 4 3.40 -7.61 3.97
N ALA A 5 4.45 -7.82 3.20
CA ALA A 5 5.25 -9.03 3.25
C ALA A 5 5.95 -9.15 4.60
N GLY A 6 5.60 -10.21 5.34
CA GLY A 6 6.30 -10.65 6.54
C GLY A 6 7.17 -11.85 6.18
N ASN A 7 6.57 -13.04 6.19
CA ASN A 7 7.21 -14.29 5.75
C ASN A 7 6.95 -14.59 4.26
N GLY A 8 6.02 -13.88 3.63
CA GLY A 8 5.74 -13.96 2.20
C GLY A 8 5.06 -15.24 1.74
N LEU A 9 4.71 -16.16 2.66
CA LEU A 9 4.17 -17.49 2.34
C LEU A 9 2.72 -17.42 1.84
N SER A 10 1.97 -16.39 2.25
CA SER A 10 0.55 -16.25 1.92
C SER A 10 0.28 -15.19 0.84
N ILE A 11 1.33 -14.53 0.35
CA ILE A 11 1.25 -13.45 -0.63
C ILE A 11 1.72 -13.97 -1.98
N GLN A 12 0.81 -13.98 -2.95
CA GLN A 12 1.13 -14.33 -4.33
C GLN A 12 1.86 -13.16 -5.00
N ALA A 13 3.08 -13.39 -5.48
CA ALA A 13 3.96 -12.32 -5.92
C ALA A 13 3.41 -11.52 -7.11
N PHE A 14 2.63 -12.16 -7.99
CA PHE A 14 2.08 -11.54 -9.20
C PHE A 14 0.65 -11.01 -9.04
N HIS A 15 -0.16 -11.67 -8.21
CA HIS A 15 -1.60 -11.43 -8.11
C HIS A 15 -2.00 -10.48 -6.99
N ASP A 16 -1.28 -10.53 -5.88
CA ASP A 16 -1.61 -9.75 -4.71
C ASP A 16 -1.12 -8.30 -4.79
N GLN A 17 -1.83 -7.43 -4.07
CA GLN A 17 -1.51 -6.02 -3.95
C GLN A 17 -0.46 -5.78 -2.86
N TRP A 18 0.79 -6.16 -3.10
CA TRP A 18 1.86 -6.07 -2.10
C TRP A 18 3.01 -5.11 -2.48
N LEU A 19 3.04 -4.61 -3.72
CA LEU A 19 4.05 -3.65 -4.15
C LEU A 19 3.63 -2.21 -3.81
N PRO A 20 4.55 -1.33 -3.40
CA PRO A 20 4.26 0.07 -3.10
C PRO A 20 4.10 0.91 -4.39
N LYS A 21 3.11 0.58 -5.22
CA LYS A 21 2.80 1.31 -6.45
C LYS A 21 1.54 2.17 -6.32
N PRO A 22 1.60 3.47 -6.66
CA PRO A 22 0.50 4.40 -6.45
C PRO A 22 -0.75 4.09 -7.29
N SER A 23 -0.63 3.36 -8.41
CA SER A 23 -1.73 3.11 -9.34
C SER A 23 -2.41 1.75 -9.17
N SER A 24 -1.67 0.65 -9.00
CA SER A 24 -2.23 -0.70 -9.00
C SER A 24 -1.86 -1.55 -7.78
N PHE A 25 -0.79 -1.20 -7.06
CA PHE A 25 -0.17 -2.04 -6.02
C PHE A 25 0.26 -3.45 -6.46
N LYS A 26 0.21 -3.75 -7.77
CA LYS A 26 0.50 -5.06 -8.35
C LYS A 26 1.72 -5.04 -9.26
N SER A 27 2.34 -6.20 -9.47
CA SER A 27 3.35 -6.36 -10.50
C SER A 27 2.73 -6.12 -11.89
N ILE A 28 3.49 -5.47 -12.77
CA ILE A 28 3.11 -5.32 -14.19
C ILE A 28 3.63 -6.53 -14.98
N THR A 29 4.66 -7.18 -14.46
CA THR A 29 5.22 -8.42 -14.97
C THR A 29 4.09 -9.46 -15.12
N PRO A 30 3.95 -10.08 -16.30
CA PRO A 30 2.99 -11.16 -16.49
C PRO A 30 3.23 -12.28 -15.48
N ALA A 31 2.16 -12.80 -14.88
CA ALA A 31 2.26 -13.94 -13.97
C ALA A 31 2.84 -15.15 -14.74
N PHE A 32 3.95 -15.69 -14.23
CA PHE A 32 4.52 -16.92 -14.74
C PHE A 32 3.86 -18.16 -14.09
N ASP A 33 3.54 -18.06 -12.80
CA ASP A 33 2.86 -19.10 -12.02
C ASP A 33 1.97 -18.44 -10.96
N ASP A 34 0.73 -18.93 -10.85
CA ASP A 34 -0.29 -18.44 -9.93
C ASP A 34 -0.02 -18.84 -8.48
N LYS A 35 0.79 -19.88 -8.25
CA LYS A 35 1.16 -20.36 -6.91
C LYS A 35 2.43 -19.72 -6.37
N PHE A 36 3.05 -18.85 -7.16
CA PHE A 36 4.34 -18.29 -6.83
C PHE A 36 4.22 -17.21 -5.75
N CYS A 37 4.89 -17.41 -4.63
CA CYS A 37 4.78 -16.59 -3.44
C CYS A 37 5.96 -15.63 -3.27
N VAL A 38 5.78 -14.61 -2.43
CA VAL A 38 6.85 -13.66 -2.09
C VAL A 38 7.99 -14.36 -1.34
N SER A 39 7.70 -15.42 -0.59
CA SER A 39 8.72 -16.27 0.06
C SER A 39 9.72 -16.85 -0.93
N ASP A 40 9.27 -17.19 -2.15
CA ASP A 40 10.11 -17.82 -3.18
C ASP A 40 11.12 -16.84 -3.78
N LEU A 41 10.94 -15.53 -3.54
CA LEU A 41 11.86 -14.47 -3.94
C LEU A 41 12.97 -14.24 -2.91
N THR A 42 12.91 -14.89 -1.76
CA THR A 42 13.91 -14.74 -0.68
C THR A 42 14.87 -15.93 -0.69
N ASP A 43 16.17 -15.65 -0.60
CA ASP A 43 17.21 -16.69 -0.53
C ASP A 43 17.44 -17.14 0.93
N SER A 44 17.30 -16.20 1.86
CA SER A 44 17.38 -16.43 3.30
C SER A 44 16.44 -15.48 4.04
N PRO A 45 16.09 -15.75 5.32
CA PRO A 45 15.24 -14.86 6.11
C PRO A 45 15.81 -13.44 6.13
N GLY A 46 15.02 -12.47 5.70
CA GLY A 46 15.46 -11.08 5.63
C GLY A 46 16.27 -10.69 4.39
N THR A 47 16.53 -11.62 3.44
CA THR A 47 17.36 -11.34 2.25
C THR A 47 16.66 -11.71 0.95
N TRP A 48 16.52 -10.72 0.07
CA TRP A 48 16.03 -10.90 -1.30
C TRP A 48 17.04 -11.63 -2.18
N ASN A 49 16.56 -12.52 -3.04
CA ASN A 49 17.37 -13.11 -4.10
C ASN A 49 17.45 -12.16 -5.31
N TYR A 50 18.39 -11.21 -5.26
CA TYR A 50 18.54 -10.15 -6.26
C TYR A 50 18.65 -10.67 -7.70
N ALA A 51 19.42 -11.72 -7.92
CA ALA A 51 19.61 -12.29 -9.26
C ALA A 51 18.30 -12.85 -9.78
N PHE A 52 17.64 -13.69 -8.96
CA PHE A 52 16.39 -14.33 -9.33
C PHE A 52 15.26 -13.32 -9.59
N ILE A 53 15.11 -12.31 -8.72
CA ILE A 53 14.09 -11.26 -8.89
C ILE A 53 14.33 -10.47 -10.18
N LYS A 54 15.59 -10.12 -10.51
CA LYS A 54 15.92 -9.40 -11.75
C LYS A 54 15.67 -10.22 -13.02
N HIS A 55 15.76 -11.54 -12.93
CA HIS A 55 15.45 -12.44 -14.04
C HIS A 55 13.94 -12.63 -14.22
N LEU A 56 13.19 -12.64 -13.12
CA LEU A 56 11.76 -12.93 -13.14
C LEU A 56 10.90 -11.69 -13.42
N PHE A 57 11.26 -10.54 -12.85
CA PHE A 57 10.47 -9.31 -12.92
C PHE A 57 11.03 -8.28 -13.89
N LEU A 58 10.14 -7.45 -14.42
CA LEU A 58 10.51 -6.24 -15.16
C LEU A 58 11.23 -5.23 -14.28
N ARG A 59 12.01 -4.34 -14.90
CA ARG A 59 12.82 -3.33 -14.20
C ARG A 59 12.07 -2.46 -13.21
N LEU A 60 10.85 -2.08 -13.56
CA LEU A 60 10.00 -1.28 -12.69
C LEU A 60 9.63 -2.08 -11.43
N ASP A 61 9.26 -3.34 -11.61
CA ASP A 61 8.78 -4.21 -10.54
C ASP A 61 9.91 -4.62 -9.60
N TRP A 62 11.07 -5.05 -10.11
CA TRP A 62 12.16 -5.48 -9.24
C TRP A 62 12.78 -4.32 -8.44
N ASN A 63 12.78 -3.09 -8.98
CA ASN A 63 13.18 -1.93 -8.20
C ASN A 63 12.26 -1.71 -6.99
N ASP A 64 10.95 -1.81 -7.19
CA ASP A 64 9.96 -1.67 -6.12
C ASP A 64 10.07 -2.81 -5.10
N ILE A 65 10.24 -4.06 -5.56
CA ILE A 65 10.42 -5.24 -4.70
C ILE A 65 11.64 -5.07 -3.80
N LEU A 66 12.80 -4.73 -4.37
CA LEU A 66 14.05 -4.59 -3.63
C LEU A 66 14.03 -3.39 -2.67
N ALA A 67 13.18 -2.40 -2.91
CA ALA A 67 12.98 -1.28 -2.00
C ALA A 67 12.17 -1.65 -0.75
N ILE A 68 11.46 -2.79 -0.75
CA ILE A 68 10.71 -3.26 0.41
C ILE A 68 11.69 -3.84 1.44
N PRO A 69 11.74 -3.29 2.67
CA PRO A 69 12.54 -3.87 3.73
C PRO A 69 11.93 -5.19 4.18
N LEU A 70 12.71 -6.27 4.12
CA LEU A 70 12.34 -7.55 4.69
C LEU A 70 12.51 -7.53 6.21
N SER A 71 11.61 -8.22 6.90
CA SER A 71 11.78 -8.48 8.32
C SER A 71 12.78 -9.63 8.50
N ILE A 72 13.73 -9.46 9.43
CA ILE A 72 14.71 -10.49 9.80
C ILE A 72 14.05 -11.59 10.65
N GLY A 73 12.90 -11.30 11.28
CA GLY A 73 12.17 -12.23 12.13
C GLY A 73 11.00 -12.93 11.42
N PRO A 74 10.52 -14.07 11.95
CA PRO A 74 9.33 -14.77 11.45
C PRO A 74 8.08 -13.95 11.79
N THR A 75 7.82 -12.94 10.97
CA THR A 75 6.66 -12.07 11.10
C THR A 75 5.60 -12.57 10.13
N PRO A 76 4.37 -12.82 10.58
CA PRO A 76 3.31 -13.22 9.67
C PRO A 76 2.98 -12.10 8.69
N ASP A 77 2.52 -12.47 7.51
CA ASP A 77 1.99 -11.52 6.54
C ASP A 77 0.79 -10.77 7.12
N SER A 78 0.67 -9.48 6.80
CA SER A 78 -0.41 -8.62 7.34
C SER A 78 -1.02 -7.73 6.27
N LEU A 79 -2.29 -7.37 6.47
CA LEU A 79 -2.96 -6.36 5.63
C LEU A 79 -2.73 -4.98 6.23
N VAL A 80 -2.26 -4.04 5.39
CA VAL A 80 -2.01 -2.65 5.74
C VAL A 80 -2.90 -1.75 4.88
N TRP A 81 -3.40 -0.66 5.47
CA TRP A 81 -4.12 0.38 4.75
C TRP A 81 -3.14 1.39 4.17
N HIS A 82 -3.19 1.61 2.85
CA HIS A 82 -2.30 2.54 2.14
C HIS A 82 -2.82 3.99 2.10
N PHE A 83 -4.00 4.26 2.68
CA PHE A 83 -4.66 5.57 2.65
C PHE A 83 -4.57 6.37 3.94
N ASP A 84 -3.78 5.92 4.93
CA ASP A 84 -3.65 6.70 6.16
C ASP A 84 -2.34 7.51 6.17
N LYS A 85 -2.42 8.73 5.65
CA LYS A 85 -1.38 9.75 5.80
C LYS A 85 -1.27 10.26 7.25
N PHE A 86 -2.19 9.90 8.15
CA PHE A 86 -2.16 10.28 9.56
C PHE A 86 -2.73 9.17 10.41
N ARG A 87 -1.84 8.23 10.77
CA ARG A 87 -1.97 7.01 11.58
C ARG A 87 -2.75 7.12 12.91
N GLU A 88 -3.95 7.70 12.90
CA GLU A 88 -4.84 7.83 14.05
C GLU A 88 -6.27 8.16 13.61
N TYR A 89 -6.96 7.18 13.02
CA TYR A 89 -8.43 7.20 12.93
C TYR A 89 -9.03 7.04 14.34
N SER A 90 -9.10 8.14 15.08
CA SER A 90 -10.02 8.29 16.20
C SER A 90 -11.37 8.76 15.64
N VAL A 91 -12.49 8.14 16.02
CA VAL A 91 -13.88 8.49 15.60
C VAL A 91 -14.21 9.99 15.76
N LYS A 92 -13.40 10.72 16.53
CA LYS A 92 -13.43 12.17 16.72
C LYS A 92 -13.08 13.01 15.48
N SER A 93 -12.19 12.56 14.59
CA SER A 93 -11.74 13.38 13.45
C SER A 93 -12.77 13.46 12.32
N GLY A 94 -13.57 12.40 12.11
CA GLY A 94 -14.63 12.38 11.09
C GLY A 94 -15.73 13.42 11.31
N TYR A 95 -16.01 13.79 12.57
CA TYR A 95 -16.99 14.83 12.87
C TYR A 95 -16.46 16.23 12.54
N CYS A 96 -15.17 16.50 12.79
CA CYS A 96 -14.55 17.78 12.48
C CYS A 96 -14.46 18.04 10.96
N ASP A 97 -14.11 17.03 10.17
CA ASP A 97 -14.05 17.17 8.71
C ASP A 97 -15.44 17.37 8.10
N ALA A 98 -16.46 16.69 8.61
CA ALA A 98 -17.84 16.89 8.17
C ALA A 98 -18.37 18.29 8.53
N LEU A 99 -17.97 18.84 9.69
CA LEU A 99 -18.37 20.18 10.11
C LEU A 99 -17.65 21.29 9.33
N ASN A 100 -16.36 21.13 9.01
CA ASN A 100 -15.62 22.12 8.23
C ASN A 100 -16.17 22.26 6.80
N ASN A 101 -16.71 21.19 6.22
CA ASN A 101 -17.31 21.23 4.88
C ASN A 101 -18.76 21.73 4.86
N HIS A 102 -19.43 21.81 6.03
CA HIS A 102 -20.82 22.28 6.12
C HIS A 102 -20.96 23.72 6.65
N PHE A 103 -19.89 24.32 7.18
CA PHE A 103 -19.92 25.71 7.66
C PHE A 103 -19.67 26.77 6.58
N THR A 104 -19.24 26.39 5.37
CA THR A 104 -19.00 27.34 4.27
C THR A 104 -20.22 27.59 3.38
N LEU A 105 -21.36 26.95 3.64
CA LEU A 105 -22.60 27.14 2.87
C LEU A 105 -23.70 27.96 3.58
N SER A 106 -23.44 28.51 4.77
CA SER A 106 -24.45 29.30 5.52
C SER A 106 -24.10 30.78 5.75
N SER A 107 -23.02 31.33 5.18
CA SER A 107 -22.68 32.77 5.32
C SER A 107 -22.87 33.58 4.02
N SER A 108 -23.84 33.21 3.19
CA SER A 108 -24.25 34.06 2.06
C SER A 108 -25.76 34.06 1.89
N THR A 109 -26.47 34.54 2.92
CA THR A 109 -27.81 35.10 2.76
C THR A 109 -27.85 36.50 3.35
N ASN A 110 -27.78 37.47 2.44
CA ASN A 110 -28.19 38.88 2.43
C ASN A 110 -28.71 39.51 3.73
N ILE A 111 -28.30 40.76 3.99
CA ILE A 111 -29.11 41.99 3.98
C ILE A 111 -28.20 43.14 4.48
N GLU A 112 -28.01 44.21 3.70
CA GLU A 112 -28.51 45.55 4.09
C GLU A 112 -28.47 46.56 2.93
N LEU A 113 -29.66 47.10 2.64
CA LEU A 113 -29.92 48.34 1.90
C LEU A 113 -29.51 49.54 2.75
N GLN A 114 -29.04 50.60 2.08
CA GLN A 114 -28.92 52.03 2.42
C GLN A 114 -27.51 52.50 1.99
N ARG A 115 -27.35 53.40 1.02
CA ARG A 115 -28.00 54.71 0.88
C ARG A 115 -27.87 55.22 -0.55
#